data_AF-J2YDD9-F1
#
_entry.id   AF-J2YDD9-F1
#
_cell.length_a   1.000
_cell.length_b   1.000
_cell.length_c   1.000
_cell.angle_alpha   90.00
_cell.angle_beta   90.00
_cell.angle_gamma   90.00
#
_symmetry.space_group_name_H-M   'P 1'
#
loop_
_entity.id
_entity.type
_entity.pdbx_description
1 polymer ?
#
loop_
_entity_poly.entity_id
_entity_poly.type
_entity_poly.pdbx_seq_one_letter_code
_entity_poly.pdbx_strand_id
1 'polypeptide(L)'
;MTWLIIVLLVPYIGLVVAGPTEYQLLCKVFDQSVDSKGGLTLSFEGGAFAIENPDRGCKSDYIYRVSLNQSSTPLIFSYPTSEGMGLNSQILIFVASIKDGSAKYIGSVPAGASELQDGSYKDIQQSGGSIYESVYRIEGREILTLTPGKELIISGEECVYKEKSGGVCKRMRGSFKNPVCVFNYGSRKVLANVQECSDMSRIF
;
A
#
# COMPACT_ATOMS: atom_id res chain seq x y z
N MET A 1 -39.63 33.73 -43.44
CA MET A 1 -39.58 32.49 -42.64
C MET A 1 -38.12 32.16 -42.38
N THR A 2 -37.63 32.65 -41.24
CA THR A 2 -36.27 32.47 -40.73
C THR A 2 -36.22 31.19 -39.90
N TRP A 3 -35.28 30.29 -40.20
CA TRP A 3 -34.95 29.16 -39.34
C TRP A 3 -33.47 29.27 -38.97
N LEU A 4 -33.21 29.57 -37.69
CA LEU A 4 -31.90 29.57 -37.06
C LEU A 4 -31.68 28.21 -36.41
N ILE A 5 -30.72 27.44 -36.93
CA ILE A 5 -30.28 26.19 -36.30
C ILE A 5 -29.20 26.56 -35.27
N ILE A 6 -29.53 26.41 -33.99
CA ILE A 6 -28.59 26.58 -32.88
C ILE A 6 -27.86 25.24 -32.70
N VAL A 7 -26.58 25.20 -33.08
CA VAL A 7 -25.68 24.07 -32.78
C VAL A 7 -25.12 24.29 -31.38
N LEU A 8 -25.66 23.56 -30.39
CA LEU A 8 -25.15 23.50 -29.03
C LEU A 8 -23.91 22.61 -28.99
N LEU A 9 -22.73 23.23 -29.03
CA LEU A 9 -21.46 22.59 -28.67
C LEU A 9 -21.39 22.53 -27.15
N VAL A 10 -21.66 21.35 -26.58
CA VAL A 10 -21.41 21.07 -25.16
C VAL A 10 -19.92 20.73 -25.00
N PRO A 11 -19.08 21.58 -24.37
CA PRO A 11 -17.73 21.17 -24.02
C PRO A 11 -17.82 20.08 -22.95
N TYR A 12 -17.39 18.87 -23.28
CA TYR A 12 -17.07 17.82 -22.32
C TYR A 12 -15.91 18.33 -21.45
N ILE A 13 -16.23 18.97 -20.33
CA ILE A 13 -15.25 19.25 -19.29
C ILE A 13 -14.98 17.93 -18.59
N GLY A 14 -13.91 17.25 -18.99
CA GLY A 14 -13.36 16.14 -18.22
C GLY A 14 -12.97 16.67 -16.85
N LEU A 15 -13.61 16.18 -15.80
CA LEU A 15 -13.19 16.39 -14.42
C LEU A 15 -11.83 15.72 -14.24
N VAL A 16 -10.75 16.50 -14.35
CA VAL A 16 -9.42 16.09 -13.89
C VAL A 16 -9.50 16.09 -12.37
N VAL A 17 -9.68 14.91 -11.78
CA VAL A 17 -9.52 14.73 -10.34
C VAL A 17 -8.04 14.97 -10.03
N ALA A 18 -7.73 16.10 -9.41
CA ALA A 18 -6.36 16.40 -8.99
C ALA A 18 -5.91 15.34 -7.98
N GLY A 19 -4.77 14.69 -8.25
CA GLY A 19 -4.13 13.76 -7.32
C GLY A 19 -3.61 14.48 -6.07
N PRO A 20 -3.21 13.72 -5.02
CA PRO A 20 -2.64 14.30 -3.82
C PRO A 20 -1.37 15.09 -4.14
N THR A 21 -1.14 16.19 -3.42
CA THR A 21 0.06 17.01 -3.60
C THR A 21 1.24 16.37 -2.88
N GLU A 22 2.35 16.20 -3.59
CA GLU A 22 3.57 15.56 -3.11
C GLU A 22 4.75 16.52 -3.09
N TYR A 23 5.60 16.39 -2.07
CA TYR A 23 6.81 17.17 -1.90
C TYR A 23 7.96 16.23 -1.53
N GLN A 24 9.04 16.27 -2.31
CA GLN A 24 10.28 15.60 -1.92
C GLN A 24 10.92 16.35 -0.74
N LEU A 25 11.27 15.62 0.31
CA LEU A 25 11.85 16.19 1.52
C LEU A 25 13.39 16.14 1.45
N LEU A 26 14.01 17.26 1.81
CA LEU A 26 15.44 17.34 2.06
C LEU A 26 15.75 16.71 3.42
N CYS A 27 16.69 15.78 3.45
CA CYS A 27 17.11 15.10 4.67
C CYS A 27 18.42 15.67 5.22
N LYS A 28 18.49 15.89 6.54
CA LYS A 28 19.70 16.24 7.28
C LYS A 28 19.81 15.39 8.55
N VAL A 29 21.02 14.90 8.85
CA VAL A 29 21.30 14.12 10.06
C VAL A 29 21.52 15.07 11.24
N PHE A 30 20.99 14.72 12.42
CA PHE A 30 21.36 15.37 13.68
C PHE A 30 22.71 14.84 14.16
N ASP A 31 23.73 15.70 14.21
CA ASP A 31 24.93 15.43 15.00
C ASP A 31 24.64 15.79 16.47
N GLN A 32 24.28 14.80 17.28
CA GLN A 32 24.46 14.86 18.73
C GLN A 32 25.35 13.70 19.17
N SER A 33 26.33 14.05 20.00
CA SER A 33 27.47 13.25 20.49
C SER A 33 27.20 11.76 20.71
N VAL A 34 28.13 10.93 20.18
CA VAL A 34 28.59 9.55 20.46
C VAL A 34 27.63 8.49 21.06
N ASP A 35 26.63 8.82 21.87
CA ASP A 35 25.75 7.85 22.57
C ASP A 35 24.24 8.00 22.29
N SER A 36 23.80 9.01 21.52
CA SER A 36 22.40 9.13 21.09
C SER A 36 22.23 8.61 19.65
N LYS A 37 21.35 7.62 19.45
CA LYS A 37 20.89 7.21 18.12
C LYS A 37 20.41 8.45 17.36
N GLY A 38 21.18 8.90 16.37
CA GLY A 38 20.96 10.18 15.70
C GLY A 38 19.57 10.30 15.08
N GLY A 39 18.94 11.45 15.26
CA GLY A 39 17.68 11.80 14.58
C GLY A 39 17.90 12.27 13.15
N LEU A 40 16.83 12.34 12.36
CA LEU A 40 16.81 13.02 11.07
C LEU A 40 15.86 14.21 11.11
N THR A 41 16.25 15.28 10.43
CA THR A 41 15.36 16.39 10.07
C THR A 41 15.02 16.27 8.59
N LEU A 42 13.73 16.17 8.28
CA LEU A 42 13.19 16.17 6.93
C LEU A 42 12.48 17.50 6.68
N SER A 43 12.78 18.19 5.59
CA SER A 43 12.26 19.55 5.35
C SER A 43 11.90 19.83 3.90
N PHE A 44 10.92 20.71 3.71
CA PHE A 44 10.52 21.31 2.44
C PHE A 44 10.06 22.75 2.71
N GLU A 45 9.69 23.51 1.68
CA GLU A 45 9.29 24.92 1.84
C GLU A 45 8.13 25.13 2.83
N GLY A 46 7.25 24.14 3.00
CA GLY A 46 6.09 24.21 3.89
C GLY A 46 6.32 23.73 5.33
N GLY A 47 7.51 23.23 5.69
CA GLY A 47 7.78 22.79 7.05
C GLY A 47 8.96 21.84 7.21
N ALA A 48 9.24 21.48 8.47
CA ALA A 48 10.27 20.52 8.84
C ALA A 48 9.74 19.53 9.89
N PHE A 49 10.23 18.30 9.83
CA PHE A 49 9.83 17.19 10.67
C PHE A 49 11.06 16.47 11.23
N ALA A 50 11.07 16.20 12.52
CA ALA A 50 12.05 15.33 13.16
C ALA A 50 11.55 13.88 13.16
N ILE A 51 12.43 12.95 12.77
CA ILE A 51 12.26 11.50 12.95
C ILE A 51 13.33 11.00 13.91
N GLU A 52 12.88 10.28 14.94
CA GLU A 52 13.78 9.59 15.88
C GLU A 52 14.09 8.17 15.40
N ASN A 53 15.33 7.73 15.59
CA ASN A 53 15.79 6.37 15.26
C ASN A 53 15.47 5.88 13.82
N PRO A 54 15.78 6.65 12.77
CA PRO A 54 15.43 6.26 11.42
C PRO A 54 16.40 5.20 10.87
N ASP A 55 15.87 4.01 10.57
CA ASP A 55 16.65 2.86 10.07
C ASP A 55 17.42 3.16 8.77
N ARG A 56 16.94 4.09 7.94
CA ARG A 56 17.48 4.34 6.58
C ARG A 56 18.38 5.56 6.46
N GLY A 57 18.44 6.43 7.46
CA GLY A 57 19.20 7.68 7.35
C GLY A 57 18.75 8.55 6.17
N CYS A 58 19.64 9.44 5.70
CA CYS A 58 19.41 10.26 4.51
C CYS A 58 19.71 9.56 3.17
N LYS A 59 19.95 8.24 3.17
CA LYS A 59 20.13 7.46 1.94
C LYS A 59 18.80 7.10 1.26
N SER A 60 17.69 7.30 1.95
CA SER A 60 16.34 7.05 1.45
C SER A 60 15.74 8.31 0.87
N ASP A 61 14.91 8.15 -0.16
CA ASP A 61 14.03 9.21 -0.63
C ASP A 61 12.81 9.32 0.29
N TYR A 62 12.53 10.55 0.72
CA TYR A 62 11.41 10.87 1.58
C TYR A 62 10.41 11.75 0.82
N ILE A 63 9.15 11.33 0.74
CA ILE A 63 8.06 12.06 0.07
C ILE A 63 7.00 12.42 1.11
N TYR A 64 6.72 13.71 1.25
CA TYR A 64 5.60 14.23 2.03
C TYR A 64 4.37 14.34 1.15
N ARG A 65 3.25 13.77 1.59
CA ARG A 65 1.98 13.79 0.87
C ARG A 65 0.90 14.47 1.71
N VAL A 66 0.29 15.50 1.14
CA VAL A 66 -0.90 16.14 1.72
C VAL A 66 -2.12 15.40 1.20
N SER A 67 -2.94 14.86 2.10
CA SER A 67 -4.14 14.16 1.69
C SER A 67 -5.19 15.11 1.12
N LEU A 68 -5.91 14.65 0.10
CA LEU A 68 -6.98 15.40 -0.57
C LEU A 68 -8.17 15.66 0.35
N ASN A 69 -8.38 14.81 1.35
CA ASN A 69 -9.39 15.04 2.39
C ASN A 69 -8.75 15.83 3.54
N GLN A 70 -9.25 17.04 3.80
CA GLN A 70 -8.75 17.94 4.87
C GLN A 70 -8.77 17.31 6.28
N SER A 71 -9.48 16.20 6.47
CA SER A 71 -9.54 15.43 7.71
C SER A 71 -8.44 14.38 7.87
N SER A 72 -7.70 14.06 6.82
CA SER A 72 -6.65 13.03 6.87
C SER A 72 -5.29 13.62 7.24
N THR A 73 -4.59 12.90 8.12
CA THR A 73 -3.30 13.35 8.63
C THR A 73 -2.23 13.26 7.52
N PRO A 74 -1.37 14.28 7.36
CA PRO A 74 -0.28 14.24 6.39
C PRO A 74 0.66 13.05 6.64
N LEU A 75 1.20 12.50 5.56
CA LEU A 75 2.05 11.31 5.61
C LEU A 75 3.42 11.61 5.01
N ILE A 76 4.44 10.91 5.51
CA ILE A 76 5.77 10.86 4.92
C ILE A 76 6.06 9.41 4.55
N PHE A 77 6.44 9.19 3.30
CA PHE A 77 6.85 7.90 2.77
C PHE A 77 8.36 7.88 2.64
N SER A 78 9.00 6.87 3.24
CA SER A 78 10.43 6.60 3.08
C SER A 78 10.60 5.39 2.17
N TYR A 79 11.17 5.61 1.00
CA TYR A 79 11.39 4.57 0.00
C TYR A 79 12.64 3.73 0.32
N PRO A 80 12.68 2.45 -0.10
CA PRO A 80 13.88 1.63 0.05
C PRO A 80 15.12 2.34 -0.53
N THR A 81 16.26 2.19 0.13
CA THR A 81 17.54 2.62 -0.45
C THR A 81 17.87 1.74 -1.67
N SER A 82 18.77 2.20 -2.55
CA SER A 82 19.23 1.40 -3.69
C SER A 82 19.78 0.04 -3.28
N GLU A 83 20.52 -0.03 -2.17
CA GLU A 83 21.05 -1.26 -1.56
C GLU A 83 19.96 -2.15 -0.92
N GLY A 84 18.81 -1.56 -0.58
CA GLY A 84 17.66 -2.24 0.05
C GLY A 84 16.53 -2.59 -0.92
N MET A 85 16.73 -2.37 -2.22
CA MET A 85 15.78 -2.77 -3.28
C MET A 85 15.80 -4.29 -3.45
N GLY A 86 14.63 -4.93 -3.37
CA GLY A 86 14.50 -6.39 -3.51
C GLY A 86 13.05 -6.83 -3.35
N LEU A 87 12.78 -8.13 -3.50
CA LEU A 87 11.42 -8.72 -3.45
C LEU A 87 10.65 -8.48 -2.14
N ASN A 88 11.37 -8.15 -1.06
CA ASN A 88 10.81 -7.90 0.27
C ASN A 88 11.00 -6.44 0.71
N SER A 89 11.38 -5.54 -0.20
CA SER A 89 11.57 -4.14 0.15
C SER A 89 10.24 -3.50 0.55
N GLN A 90 10.31 -2.55 1.47
CA GLN A 90 9.15 -1.94 2.12
C GLN A 90 9.21 -0.42 1.98
N ILE A 91 8.08 0.23 1.81
CA ILE A 91 7.95 1.68 1.99
C ILE A 91 7.54 1.91 3.44
N LEU A 92 8.38 2.62 4.21
CA LEU A 92 8.06 2.96 5.60
C LEU A 92 7.18 4.21 5.59
N ILE A 93 6.13 4.22 6.41
CA ILE A 93 5.16 5.30 6.46
C ILE A 93 5.19 5.94 7.84
N PHE A 94 5.24 7.26 7.84
CA PHE A 94 5.22 8.09 9.03
C PHE A 94 4.03 9.04 8.98
N VAL A 95 3.39 9.24 10.13
CA VAL A 95 2.41 10.31 10.32
C VAL A 95 3.15 11.59 10.69
N ALA A 96 2.98 12.62 9.88
CA ALA A 96 3.58 13.93 10.08
C ALA A 96 2.64 14.89 10.81
N SER A 97 3.18 15.61 11.79
CA SER A 97 2.46 16.62 12.55
C SER A 97 3.21 17.95 12.46
N ILE A 98 2.59 18.90 11.75
CA ILE A 98 3.14 20.26 11.59
C ILE A 98 3.15 21.00 12.94
N LYS A 99 2.21 20.70 13.85
CA LYS A 99 2.07 21.39 15.14
C LYS A 99 3.27 21.18 16.07
N ASP A 100 3.81 19.98 16.09
CA ASP A 100 4.94 19.61 16.95
C ASP A 100 6.22 19.35 16.15
N GLY A 101 6.19 19.51 14.82
CA GLY A 101 7.33 19.30 13.94
C GLY A 101 7.86 17.87 14.00
N SER A 102 7.00 16.87 14.26
CA SER A 102 7.40 15.47 14.42
C SER A 102 6.83 14.58 13.32
N ALA A 103 7.53 13.48 13.03
CA ALA A 103 7.03 12.41 12.19
C ALA A 103 7.20 11.06 12.90
N LYS A 104 6.09 10.34 13.07
CA LYS A 104 6.04 9.08 13.85
C LYS A 104 5.78 7.90 12.93
N TYR A 105 6.60 6.86 13.03
CA TYR A 105 6.42 5.64 12.26
C TYR A 105 5.09 4.96 12.62
N ILE A 106 4.33 4.54 11.61
CA ILE A 106 3.03 3.88 11.79
C ILE A 106 2.93 2.49 11.14
N GLY A 107 3.95 2.10 10.38
CA GLY A 107 3.99 0.82 9.68
C GLY A 107 4.66 0.92 8.33
N SER A 108 4.62 -0.17 7.58
CA SER A 108 5.13 -0.23 6.22
C SER A 108 4.17 -0.95 5.27
N VAL A 109 4.34 -0.70 3.97
CA VAL A 109 3.72 -1.47 2.90
C VAL A 109 4.80 -2.03 1.97
N PRO A 110 4.58 -3.15 1.28
CA PRO A 110 5.51 -3.64 0.27
C PRO A 110 5.79 -2.58 -0.80
N ALA A 111 7.05 -2.42 -1.22
CA ALA A 111 7.41 -1.40 -2.20
C ALA A 111 6.85 -1.70 -3.61
N GLY A 112 6.51 -2.96 -3.88
CA GLY A 112 5.80 -3.37 -5.09
C GLY A 112 4.29 -3.14 -5.05
N ALA A 113 3.74 -2.67 -3.91
CA ALA A 113 2.31 -2.44 -3.79
C ALA A 113 1.85 -1.29 -4.69
N SER A 114 0.74 -1.50 -5.38
CA SER A 114 0.07 -0.50 -6.21
C SER A 114 -0.99 0.25 -5.40
N GLU A 115 -1.00 1.58 -5.49
CA GLU A 115 -2.03 2.41 -4.85
C GLU A 115 -3.35 2.33 -5.65
N LEU A 116 -4.44 2.10 -4.95
CA LEU A 116 -5.81 2.04 -5.47
C LEU A 116 -6.48 3.42 -5.39
N GLN A 117 -7.60 3.59 -6.10
CA GLN A 117 -8.34 4.86 -6.15
C GLN A 117 -8.85 5.35 -4.79
N ASP A 118 -9.09 4.43 -3.86
CA ASP A 118 -9.53 4.72 -2.49
C ASP A 118 -8.36 5.02 -1.52
N GLY A 119 -7.11 5.05 -2.04
CA GLY A 119 -5.90 5.29 -1.25
C GLY A 119 -5.39 4.07 -0.49
N SER A 120 -6.00 2.90 -0.66
CA SER A 120 -5.44 1.64 -0.18
C SER A 120 -4.32 1.13 -1.08
N TYR A 121 -3.46 0.24 -0.57
CA TYR A 121 -2.32 -0.30 -1.29
C TYR A 121 -2.54 -1.79 -1.54
N LYS A 122 -2.52 -2.22 -2.79
CA LYS A 122 -2.65 -3.62 -3.19
C LYS A 122 -1.30 -4.20 -3.56
N ASP A 123 -0.89 -5.23 -2.84
CA ASP A 123 0.30 -6.02 -3.11
C ASP A 123 -0.07 -7.41 -3.63
N ILE A 124 0.66 -7.89 -4.63
CA ILE A 124 0.55 -9.26 -5.11
C ILE A 124 1.92 -9.93 -5.09
N GLN A 125 2.06 -10.98 -4.27
CA GLN A 125 3.34 -11.66 -4.06
C GLN A 125 3.19 -13.17 -4.24
N GLN A 126 4.15 -13.78 -4.93
CA GLN A 126 4.26 -15.24 -5.02
C GLN A 126 5.14 -15.77 -3.89
N SER A 127 4.63 -16.73 -3.11
CA SER A 127 5.37 -17.38 -2.04
C SER A 127 4.85 -18.80 -1.80
N GLY A 128 5.75 -19.75 -1.57
CA GLY A 128 5.38 -21.09 -1.09
C GLY A 128 4.34 -21.84 -1.93
N GLY A 129 4.39 -21.75 -3.26
CA GLY A 129 3.44 -22.44 -4.14
C GLY A 129 2.07 -21.76 -4.29
N SER A 130 1.91 -20.58 -3.70
CA SER A 130 0.73 -19.74 -3.85
C SER A 130 1.11 -18.34 -4.34
N ILE A 131 0.13 -17.64 -4.91
CA ILE A 131 0.17 -16.20 -5.12
C ILE A 131 -0.81 -15.60 -4.11
N TYR A 132 -0.45 -14.50 -3.46
CA TYR A 132 -1.25 -13.82 -2.45
C TYR A 132 -1.55 -12.40 -2.91
N GLU A 133 -2.80 -11.98 -2.77
CA GLU A 133 -3.21 -10.58 -2.91
C GLU A 133 -3.58 -10.06 -1.51
N SER A 134 -2.86 -9.03 -1.07
CA SER A 134 -3.10 -8.34 0.19
C SER A 134 -3.42 -6.88 -0.07
N VAL A 135 -4.39 -6.32 0.66
CA VAL A 135 -4.73 -4.90 0.61
C VAL A 135 -4.41 -4.27 1.95
N TYR A 136 -3.64 -3.19 1.94
CA TYR A 136 -3.26 -2.42 3.11
C TYR A 136 -3.98 -1.08 3.11
N ARG A 137 -4.54 -0.68 4.24
CA ARG A 137 -5.22 0.61 4.40
C ARG A 137 -4.58 1.39 5.54
N ILE A 138 -4.27 2.65 5.28
CA ILE A 138 -3.76 3.56 6.29
C ILE A 138 -4.97 4.16 7.03
N GLU A 139 -5.07 3.90 8.33
CA GLU A 139 -6.16 4.41 9.17
C GLU A 139 -5.59 5.20 10.35
N GLY A 140 -5.66 6.53 10.26
CA GLY A 140 -5.21 7.41 11.32
C GLY A 140 -3.71 7.26 11.61
N ARG A 141 -3.36 6.41 12.59
CA ARG A 141 -2.00 6.19 13.08
C ARG A 141 -1.51 4.74 12.96
N GLU A 142 -2.16 3.94 12.14
CA GLU A 142 -1.76 2.56 11.89
C GLU A 142 -2.00 2.16 10.43
N ILE A 143 -1.35 1.07 10.01
CA ILE A 143 -1.59 0.42 8.74
C ILE A 143 -2.27 -0.92 9.02
N LEU A 144 -3.45 -1.12 8.44
CA LEU A 144 -4.23 -2.33 8.57
C LEU A 144 -4.12 -3.18 7.30
N THR A 145 -3.87 -4.47 7.47
CA THR A 145 -4.06 -5.44 6.39
C THR A 145 -5.53 -5.86 6.37
N LEU A 146 -6.23 -5.57 5.28
CA LEU A 146 -7.64 -5.89 5.12
C LEU A 146 -7.82 -7.41 4.95
N THR A 147 -8.79 -7.95 5.66
CA THR A 147 -9.16 -9.37 5.60
C THR A 147 -10.58 -9.55 5.03
N PRO A 148 -10.84 -10.60 4.23
CA PRO A 148 -9.87 -11.60 3.80
C PRO A 148 -8.91 -11.08 2.74
N GLY A 149 -7.67 -11.57 2.76
CA GLY A 149 -6.82 -11.52 1.58
C GLY A 149 -7.28 -12.57 0.57
N LYS A 150 -6.73 -12.53 -0.65
CA LYS A 150 -6.94 -13.61 -1.63
C LYS A 150 -5.68 -14.43 -1.80
N GLU A 151 -5.86 -15.71 -2.04
CA GLU A 151 -4.78 -16.63 -2.30
C GLU A 151 -5.14 -17.53 -3.47
N LEU A 152 -4.22 -17.64 -4.43
CA LEU A 152 -4.30 -18.54 -5.56
C LEU A 152 -3.25 -19.63 -5.39
N ILE A 153 -3.69 -20.82 -4.97
CA ILE A 153 -2.83 -21.97 -4.73
C ILE A 153 -2.51 -22.61 -6.08
N ILE A 154 -1.26 -22.54 -6.52
CA ILE A 154 -0.78 -23.03 -7.82
C ILE A 154 0.12 -24.27 -7.68
N SER A 155 0.53 -24.61 -6.47
CA SER A 155 1.26 -25.83 -6.14
C SER A 155 1.08 -26.15 -4.65
N GLY A 156 1.03 -27.44 -4.31
CA GLY A 156 0.88 -27.90 -2.92
C GLY A 156 -0.56 -28.26 -2.54
N GLU A 157 -0.72 -28.74 -1.30
CA GLU A 157 -1.99 -29.22 -0.76
C GLU A 157 -2.35 -28.49 0.53
N GLU A 158 -3.53 -27.88 0.53
CA GLU A 158 -3.97 -26.97 1.57
C GLU A 158 -5.32 -27.41 2.16
N CYS A 159 -5.54 -27.07 3.42
CA CYS A 159 -6.81 -27.29 4.12
C CYS A 159 -7.77 -26.14 3.78
N VAL A 160 -8.76 -26.42 2.94
CA VAL A 160 -9.72 -25.41 2.41
C VAL A 160 -11.13 -25.75 2.86
N TYR A 161 -11.81 -24.76 3.43
CA TYR A 161 -13.21 -24.87 3.85
C TYR A 161 -14.13 -24.47 2.70
N LYS A 162 -15.24 -25.19 2.53
CA LYS A 162 -16.26 -24.81 1.54
C LYS A 162 -16.90 -23.45 1.87
N GLU A 163 -17.12 -23.20 3.17
CA GLU A 163 -17.83 -22.02 3.68
C GLU A 163 -17.19 -21.51 4.98
N LYS A 164 -17.44 -20.25 5.33
CA LYS A 164 -16.80 -19.58 6.47
C LYS A 164 -17.15 -20.22 7.82
N SER A 165 -18.36 -20.74 8.00
CA SER A 165 -18.85 -21.38 9.24
C SER A 165 -18.63 -22.90 9.32
N GLY A 166 -18.08 -23.53 8.27
CA GLY A 166 -17.91 -24.99 8.22
C GLY A 166 -16.94 -25.55 9.28
N GLY A 167 -17.31 -26.64 9.94
CA GLY A 167 -16.49 -27.25 10.99
C GLY A 167 -15.29 -28.07 10.50
N VAL A 168 -15.28 -28.50 9.24
CA VAL A 168 -14.25 -29.38 8.67
C VAL A 168 -13.76 -28.84 7.33
N CYS A 169 -12.45 -28.80 7.12
CA CYS A 169 -11.86 -28.47 5.82
C CYS A 169 -11.66 -29.72 4.97
N LYS A 170 -11.58 -29.52 3.66
CA LYS A 170 -11.14 -30.54 2.71
C LYS A 170 -9.72 -30.21 2.29
N ARG A 171 -8.89 -31.24 2.14
CA ARG A 171 -7.59 -31.10 1.50
C ARG A 171 -7.79 -30.85 0.00
N MET A 172 -7.30 -29.72 -0.47
CA MET A 172 -7.37 -29.33 -1.88
C MET A 172 -5.96 -29.09 -2.39
N ARG A 173 -5.67 -29.63 -3.58
CA ARG A 173 -4.37 -29.49 -4.23
C ARG A 173 -4.45 -28.51 -5.38
N GLY A 174 -3.67 -27.43 -5.30
CA GLY A 174 -3.48 -26.51 -6.40
C GLY A 174 -2.46 -27.05 -7.41
N SER A 175 -2.62 -26.66 -8.67
CA SER A 175 -1.65 -26.90 -9.73
C SER A 175 -1.67 -25.75 -10.73
N PHE A 176 -0.59 -25.53 -11.48
CA PHE A 176 -0.57 -24.53 -12.56
C PHE A 176 -1.72 -24.69 -13.57
N LYS A 177 -2.15 -25.93 -13.85
CA LYS A 177 -3.27 -26.22 -14.76
C LYS A 177 -4.64 -25.98 -14.12
N ASN A 178 -4.76 -26.26 -12.82
CA ASN A 178 -5.99 -26.16 -12.05
C ASN A 178 -5.66 -25.50 -10.71
N PRO A 179 -5.54 -24.16 -10.67
CA PRO A 179 -5.24 -23.46 -9.44
C PRO A 179 -6.50 -23.39 -8.56
N VAL A 180 -6.32 -23.27 -7.24
CA VAL A 180 -7.42 -23.16 -6.28
C VAL A 180 -7.44 -21.74 -5.72
N CYS A 181 -8.52 -21.00 -5.99
CA CYS A 181 -8.73 -19.66 -5.44
C CYS A 181 -9.43 -19.75 -4.07
N VAL A 182 -8.90 -19.04 -3.07
CA VAL A 182 -9.45 -18.99 -1.73
C VAL A 182 -9.41 -17.57 -1.16
N PHE A 183 -10.37 -17.27 -0.29
CA PHE A 183 -10.29 -16.16 0.65
C PHE A 183 -9.51 -16.60 1.88
N ASN A 184 -8.45 -15.88 2.21
CA ASN A 184 -7.55 -16.17 3.32
C ASN A 184 -7.85 -15.23 4.50
N TYR A 185 -8.32 -15.81 5.61
CA TYR A 185 -8.59 -15.13 6.89
C TYR A 185 -7.48 -15.40 7.92
N GLY A 186 -6.22 -15.54 7.47
CA GLY A 186 -5.08 -15.95 8.28
C GLY A 186 -5.00 -17.47 8.42
N SER A 187 -5.54 -18.02 9.51
CA SER A 187 -5.51 -19.47 9.77
C SER A 187 -6.58 -20.26 9.00
N ARG A 188 -7.50 -19.57 8.32
CA ARG A 188 -8.64 -20.19 7.66
C ARG A 188 -8.75 -19.76 6.19
N LYS A 189 -8.70 -20.74 5.29
CA LYS A 189 -8.87 -20.57 3.84
C LYS A 189 -10.26 -21.04 3.42
N VAL A 190 -11.06 -20.16 2.82
CA VAL A 190 -12.42 -20.48 2.35
C VAL A 190 -12.43 -20.47 0.83
N LEU A 191 -12.97 -21.53 0.22
CA LEU A 191 -13.05 -21.67 -1.24
C LEU A 191 -13.76 -20.46 -1.85
N ALA A 192 -13.13 -19.84 -2.82
CA ALA A 192 -13.66 -18.71 -3.57
C ALA A 192 -13.89 -19.12 -5.03
N ASN A 193 -14.66 -18.31 -5.75
CA ASN A 193 -14.77 -18.50 -7.19
C ASN A 193 -13.43 -18.11 -7.85
N VAL A 194 -13.01 -18.84 -8.90
CA VAL A 194 -11.74 -18.61 -9.59
C VAL A 194 -11.63 -17.20 -10.16
N GLN A 195 -12.75 -16.57 -10.55
CA GLN A 195 -12.75 -15.19 -11.02
C GLN A 195 -12.29 -14.18 -9.96
N GLU A 196 -12.44 -14.47 -8.67
CA GLU A 196 -11.98 -13.57 -7.59
C GLU A 196 -10.45 -13.40 -7.60
N CYS A 197 -9.73 -14.40 -8.10
CA CYS A 197 -8.27 -14.41 -8.22
C CYS A 197 -7.79 -14.15 -9.67
N SER A 198 -8.63 -13.63 -10.58
CA SER A 198 -8.26 -13.49 -11.98
C SER A 198 -7.05 -12.58 -12.19
N ASP A 199 -6.92 -11.51 -11.41
CA ASP A 199 -5.81 -10.56 -11.56
C ASP A 199 -4.46 -11.21 -11.20
N MET A 200 -4.48 -12.16 -10.26
CA MET A 200 -3.32 -12.90 -9.80
C MET A 200 -2.85 -13.91 -10.85
N SER A 201 -3.77 -14.38 -11.72
CA SER A 201 -3.45 -15.34 -12.78
C SER A 201 -2.63 -14.78 -13.93
N ARG A 202 -2.47 -13.44 -14.01
CA ARG A 202 -1.68 -12.77 -15.05
C ARG A 202 -0.20 -12.67 -14.70
N ILE A 203 0.17 -13.11 -13.50
CA ILE A 203 1.54 -13.02 -12.96
C ILE A 203 2.34 -14.30 -13.27
N PHE A 204 1.69 -15.32 -13.83
CA PHE A 204 2.32 -16.53 -14.36
C PHE A 204 2.22 -16.64 -15.87
#